data_AF-A0A0A8X425-F1
#
_entry.id   AF-A0A0A8X425-F1
#
_cell.length_a   1.000
_cell.length_b   1.000
_cell.length_c   1.000
_cell.angle_alpha   90.00
_cell.angle_beta   90.00
_cell.angle_gamma   90.00
#
_symmetry.space_group_name_H-M   'P 1'
#
loop_
_entity.id
_entity.type
_entity.pdbx_description
1 polymer ?
#
loop_
_entity_poly.entity_id
_entity_poly.type
_entity_poly.pdbx_seq_one_letter_code
_entity_poly.pdbx_strand_id
1 'polypeptide(L)'
;MLHESHKTKELKVNDVNLSFSEIYRKPYFPHEHEESIKKANLLLLPFEGMRGFEKPVFPEETMSFYNYIREYENNELIPDICISDQDYHELELHADLITLPLLLLDKVVLPIAIGLITHYLTQKQVARKRDLKVKVNVTVVDGDKSKSLSYEGDVDQFEETVKAASDNLFNS
;
A
#
# COMPACT_ATOMS: atom_id res chain seq x y z
N MET A 1 -21.43 -7.63 -32.91
CA MET A 1 -20.13 -7.94 -32.28
C MET A 1 -20.05 -7.09 -31.03
N LEU A 2 -20.33 -7.70 -29.88
CA LEU A 2 -20.24 -7.03 -28.58
C LEU A 2 -18.76 -6.84 -28.28
N HIS A 3 -18.31 -5.58 -28.27
CA HIS A 3 -16.96 -5.23 -27.87
C HIS A 3 -16.82 -5.54 -26.37
N GLU A 4 -15.95 -6.49 -26.05
CA GLU A 4 -15.73 -6.98 -24.70
C GLU A 4 -15.05 -5.91 -23.84
N SER A 5 -15.78 -5.48 -22.81
CA SER A 5 -15.31 -5.00 -21.49
C SER A 5 -14.18 -3.95 -21.45
N HIS A 6 -14.57 -2.67 -21.41
CA HIS A 6 -13.81 -1.66 -20.66
C HIS A 6 -13.85 -2.03 -19.17
N LYS A 7 -12.90 -2.84 -18.68
CA LYS A 7 -12.69 -2.97 -17.23
C LYS A 7 -12.02 -1.68 -16.75
N THR A 8 -12.83 -0.71 -16.33
CA THR A 8 -12.40 0.61 -15.86
C THR A 8 -11.73 0.57 -14.49
N LYS A 9 -11.98 -0.48 -13.71
CA LYS A 9 -11.36 -0.73 -12.40
C LYS A 9 -11.41 -2.21 -12.03
N GLU A 10 -10.43 -2.66 -11.25
CA GLU A 10 -10.38 -3.98 -10.64
C GLU A 10 -10.13 -3.84 -9.13
N LEU A 11 -10.99 -4.49 -8.33
CA LEU A 11 -10.80 -4.63 -6.89
C LEU A 11 -10.81 -6.12 -6.55
N LYS A 12 -9.79 -6.57 -5.83
CA LYS A 12 -9.71 -7.94 -5.29
C LYS A 12 -9.60 -7.88 -3.78
N VAL A 13 -10.39 -8.70 -3.11
CA VAL A 13 -10.35 -8.90 -1.66
C VAL A 13 -10.03 -10.36 -1.41
N ASN A 14 -8.98 -10.64 -0.65
CA ASN A 14 -8.58 -12.01 -0.33
C ASN A 14 -8.28 -12.13 1.16
N ASP A 15 -8.63 -13.28 1.73
CA ASP A 15 -8.06 -13.70 3.00
C ASP A 15 -6.56 -13.98 2.82
N VAL A 16 -5.76 -13.44 3.72
CA VAL A 16 -4.32 -13.68 3.75
C VAL A 16 -3.91 -14.06 5.17
N ASN A 17 -2.74 -14.67 5.30
CA ASN A 17 -2.15 -14.98 6.58
C ASN A 17 -0.87 -14.15 6.74
N LEU A 18 -1.04 -12.84 6.89
CA LEU A 18 0.06 -11.88 7.02
C LEU A 18 -0.21 -10.95 8.18
N SER A 19 0.71 -10.93 9.15
CA SER A 19 0.65 -10.06 10.31
C SER A 19 1.96 -9.29 10.44
N PHE A 20 1.96 -8.28 11.31
CA PHE A 20 3.18 -7.57 11.69
C PHE A 20 4.28 -8.53 12.18
N SER A 21 3.90 -9.53 12.99
CA SER A 21 4.85 -10.53 13.49
C SER A 21 5.47 -11.39 12.40
N GLU A 22 4.73 -11.70 11.33
CA GLU A 22 5.27 -12.41 10.17
C GLU A 22 6.26 -11.54 9.40
N ILE A 23 6.00 -10.24 9.28
CA ILE A 23 6.95 -9.30 8.65
C ILE A 23 8.24 -9.20 9.43
N TYR A 24 8.19 -9.19 10.77
CA TYR A 24 9.39 -9.09 11.62
C TYR A 24 10.33 -10.31 11.50
N ARG A 25 9.85 -11.40 10.91
CA ARG A 25 10.62 -12.63 10.66
C ARG A 25 11.20 -12.69 9.25
N LYS A 26 10.89 -11.71 8.40
CA LYS A 26 11.36 -11.69 7.02
C LYS A 26 12.86 -11.40 6.96
N PRO A 27 13.62 -11.97 6.00
CA PRO A 27 15.06 -11.75 5.90
C PRO A 27 15.48 -10.30 5.67
N TYR A 28 14.59 -9.48 5.11
CA TYR A 28 14.83 -8.07 4.84
C TYR A 28 14.48 -7.14 6.01
N PHE A 29 13.95 -7.68 7.11
CA PHE A 29 13.56 -6.88 8.26
C PHE A 29 14.79 -6.20 8.88
N PRO A 30 14.81 -4.86 9.00
CA PRO A 30 15.98 -4.16 9.52
C PRO A 30 16.02 -4.24 11.05
N HIS A 31 16.76 -5.21 11.57
CA HIS A 31 16.87 -5.44 13.02
C HIS A 31 17.42 -4.23 13.79
N GLU A 32 18.26 -3.38 13.17
CA GLU A 32 18.71 -2.14 13.82
C GLU A 32 17.58 -1.12 14.10
N HIS A 33 16.43 -1.24 13.43
CA HIS A 33 15.27 -0.36 13.57
C HIS A 33 14.06 -1.06 14.20
N GLU A 34 14.27 -2.24 14.80
CA GLU A 34 13.19 -3.08 15.31
C GLU A 34 12.26 -2.35 16.30
N GLU A 35 12.83 -1.57 17.23
CA GLU A 35 12.04 -0.87 18.24
C GLU A 35 11.15 0.23 17.68
N SER A 36 11.56 0.93 16.61
CA SER A 36 10.73 1.96 15.98
C SER A 36 9.65 1.31 15.13
N ILE A 37 10.02 0.31 14.32
CA ILE A 37 9.11 -0.37 13.39
C ILE A 37 8.01 -1.10 14.16
N LYS A 38 8.32 -1.70 15.32
CA LYS A 38 7.31 -2.36 16.17
C LYS A 38 6.26 -1.43 16.77
N LYS A 39 6.50 -0.12 16.78
CA LYS A 39 5.51 0.89 17.22
C LYS A 39 4.60 1.32 16.08
N ALA A 40 4.97 1.02 14.83
CA ALA A 40 4.21 1.42 13.66
C ALA A 40 2.91 0.63 13.55
N ASN A 41 1.86 1.31 13.10
CA ASN A 41 0.57 0.70 12.76
C ASN A 41 0.27 0.78 11.26
N LEU A 42 1.20 1.32 10.48
CA LEU A 42 1.26 1.27 9.02
C LEU A 42 2.71 0.99 8.60
N LEU A 43 2.92 -0.11 7.88
CA LEU A 43 4.22 -0.47 7.31
C LEU A 43 4.16 -0.42 5.78
N LEU A 44 5.19 0.18 5.20
CA LEU A 44 5.50 0.10 3.78
C LEU A 44 6.44 -1.09 3.57
N LEU A 45 6.03 -2.05 2.76
CA LEU A 45 6.75 -3.30 2.51
C LEU A 45 7.22 -3.39 1.05
N PRO A 46 8.38 -4.03 0.80
CA PRO A 46 8.86 -4.25 -0.55
C PRO A 46 8.07 -5.35 -1.27
N PHE A 47 8.16 -5.38 -2.60
CA PHE A 47 7.80 -6.53 -3.39
C PHE A 47 8.87 -7.62 -3.27
N GLU A 48 8.44 -8.83 -2.93
CA GLU A 48 9.29 -10.01 -2.85
C GLU A 48 9.21 -10.84 -4.15
N GLY A 49 10.31 -11.50 -4.53
CA GLY A 49 10.31 -12.48 -5.62
C GLY A 49 10.02 -11.91 -7.02
N MET A 50 10.29 -10.61 -7.22
CA MET A 50 10.11 -9.97 -8.52
C MET A 50 11.06 -10.57 -9.55
N ARG A 51 10.52 -10.97 -10.72
CA ARG A 51 11.31 -11.60 -11.77
C ARG A 51 12.45 -10.68 -12.22
N GLY A 52 13.68 -11.16 -12.13
CA GLY A 52 14.87 -10.39 -12.48
C GLY A 52 15.51 -9.62 -11.31
N PHE A 53 14.94 -9.74 -10.10
CA PHE A 53 15.48 -9.14 -8.88
C PHE A 53 15.66 -10.21 -7.81
N GLU A 54 16.88 -10.35 -7.30
CA GLU A 54 17.19 -11.28 -6.21
C GLU A 54 16.83 -10.69 -4.84
N LYS A 55 16.87 -9.36 -4.73
CA LYS A 55 16.51 -8.62 -3.52
C LYS A 55 15.06 -8.10 -3.59
N PRO A 56 14.41 -7.87 -2.45
CA PRO A 56 13.14 -7.15 -2.40
C PRO A 56 13.31 -5.74 -2.99
N VAL A 57 12.28 -5.27 -3.68
CA VAL A 57 12.30 -3.96 -4.35
C VAL A 57 11.02 -3.19 -4.08
N PHE A 58 11.14 -1.87 -4.04
CA PHE A 58 10.04 -0.94 -3.88
C PHE A 58 9.70 -0.29 -5.23
N PRO A 59 8.44 0.09 -5.49
CA PRO A 59 8.14 0.95 -6.62
C PRO A 59 8.74 2.35 -6.41
N GLU A 60 9.09 3.02 -7.50
CA GLU A 60 9.68 4.38 -7.53
C GLU A 60 8.93 5.43 -6.66
N GLU A 61 7.62 5.28 -6.47
CA GLU A 61 6.81 6.26 -5.73
C GLU A 61 6.89 6.07 -4.21
N THR A 62 7.59 5.04 -3.73
CA THR A 62 7.60 4.64 -2.31
C THR A 62 8.13 5.73 -1.39
N MET A 63 9.32 6.27 -1.65
CA MET A 63 9.93 7.26 -0.74
C MET A 63 9.14 8.57 -0.70
N SER A 64 8.65 9.00 -1.87
CA SER A 64 7.77 10.17 -1.99
C SER A 64 6.48 9.97 -1.18
N PHE A 65 5.88 8.78 -1.26
CA PHE A 65 4.67 8.46 -0.49
C PHE A 65 4.96 8.36 1.01
N TYR A 66 6.06 7.72 1.40
CA TYR A 66 6.49 7.61 2.80
C TYR A 66 6.68 8.98 3.45
N ASN A 67 7.42 9.89 2.80
CA ASN A 67 7.63 11.24 3.29
C ASN A 67 6.31 12.00 3.44
N TYR A 68 5.42 11.88 2.46
CA TYR A 68 4.09 12.48 2.53
C TYR A 68 3.27 11.97 3.73
N ILE A 69 3.32 10.66 4.02
CA ILE A 69 2.63 10.11 5.21
C ILE A 69 3.26 10.66 6.50
N ARG A 70 4.59 10.77 6.57
CA ARG A 70 5.30 11.27 7.76
C ARG A 70 5.03 12.75 8.03
N GLU A 71 4.84 13.54 6.99
CA GLU A 71 4.47 14.96 7.09
C GLU A 71 2.98 15.16 7.42
N TYR A 72 2.17 14.11 7.29
CA TYR A 72 0.77 14.14 7.71
C TYR A 72 0.69 14.13 9.25
N GLU A 73 0.46 15.30 9.84
CA GLU A 73 0.33 15.47 11.30
C GLU A 73 -0.89 14.71 11.86
N ASN A 74 -0.70 13.44 12.19
CA ASN A 74 -1.72 12.60 12.82
C ASN A 74 -1.08 11.67 13.87
N ASN A 75 -1.45 11.86 15.14
CA ASN A 75 -0.89 11.10 16.26
C ASN A 75 -1.38 9.64 16.33
N GLU A 76 -2.45 9.31 15.60
CA GLU A 76 -3.01 7.95 15.54
C GLU A 76 -2.35 7.11 14.45
N LEU A 77 -1.77 7.72 13.42
CA LEU A 77 -1.06 7.03 12.35
C LEU A 77 0.45 7.10 12.57
N ILE A 78 1.06 5.94 12.79
CA ILE A 78 2.49 5.81 13.00
C ILE A 78 3.05 5.00 11.81
N PRO A 79 3.52 5.67 10.75
CA PRO A 79 4.08 5.01 9.58
C PRO A 79 5.54 4.58 9.82
N ASP A 80 5.93 3.45 9.25
CA ASP A 80 7.35 3.11 9.08
C ASP A 80 7.57 2.33 7.77
N ILE A 81 8.82 2.23 7.32
CA ILE A 81 9.23 1.45 6.15
C ILE A 81 10.06 0.25 6.62
N CYS A 82 9.72 -0.94 6.12
CA CYS A 82 10.28 -2.18 6.61
C CYS A 82 11.49 -2.65 5.77
N ILE A 83 12.56 -1.85 5.77
CA ILE A 83 13.83 -2.15 5.08
C ILE A 83 14.95 -1.28 5.66
N SER A 84 16.20 -1.72 5.59
CA SER A 84 17.34 -0.86 5.92
C SER A 84 17.62 0.12 4.78
N ASP A 85 18.24 1.26 5.08
CA ASP A 85 18.67 2.22 4.06
C ASP A 85 19.64 1.58 3.04
N GLN A 86 20.45 0.62 3.47
CA GLN A 86 21.45 -0.04 2.63
C GLN A 86 20.83 -1.07 1.66
N ASP A 87 19.68 -1.64 2.02
CA ASP A 87 18.96 -2.62 1.21
C ASP A 87 17.75 -2.02 0.47
N TYR A 88 17.52 -0.71 0.61
CA TYR A 88 16.50 -0.01 -0.14
C TYR A 88 16.85 0.04 -1.63
N HIS A 89 15.99 -0.56 -2.44
CA HIS A 89 16.12 -0.59 -3.89
C HIS A 89 14.80 -0.23 -4.54
N GLU A 90 14.82 0.79 -5.40
CA GLU A 90 13.66 1.17 -6.21
C GLU A 90 13.67 0.47 -7.57
N LEU A 91 12.46 0.17 -8.03
CA LEU A 91 12.16 -0.33 -9.34
C LEU A 91 11.26 0.69 -10.05
N GLU A 92 11.79 1.27 -11.12
CA GLU A 92 11.00 2.03 -12.08
C GLU A 92 10.08 1.07 -12.84
N LEU A 93 8.79 1.17 -12.56
CA LEU A 93 7.77 0.44 -13.29
C LEU A 93 7.38 1.31 -14.48
N HIS A 94 7.94 1.04 -15.68
CA HIS A 94 7.72 1.81 -16.93
C HIS A 94 6.25 1.87 -17.44
N ALA A 95 5.27 1.54 -16.61
CA ALA A 95 3.85 1.67 -16.95
C ALA A 95 3.38 3.11 -16.70
N ASP A 96 2.40 3.59 -17.47
CA ASP A 96 1.60 4.80 -17.19
C ASP A 96 0.69 4.60 -15.95
N LEU A 97 1.22 3.95 -14.90
CA LEU A 97 0.52 3.45 -13.71
C LEU A 97 1.35 3.83 -12.48
N ILE A 98 0.79 4.66 -11.60
CA ILE A 98 1.42 4.90 -10.29
C ILE A 98 1.20 3.66 -9.42
N THR A 99 2.27 3.03 -8.97
CA THR A 99 2.20 1.89 -8.06
C THR A 99 2.71 2.32 -6.69
N LEU A 100 1.86 2.20 -5.67
CA LEU A 100 2.27 2.38 -4.29
C LEU A 100 2.92 1.09 -3.75
N PRO A 101 3.78 1.20 -2.71
CA PRO A 101 4.33 0.03 -2.02
C PRO A 101 3.20 -0.85 -1.44
N LEU A 102 3.54 -2.09 -1.08
CA LEU A 102 2.61 -2.91 -0.30
C LEU A 102 2.43 -2.25 1.06
N LEU A 103 1.18 -2.04 1.46
CA LEU A 103 0.84 -1.47 2.76
C LEU A 103 0.36 -2.58 3.68
N LEU A 104 0.90 -2.65 4.89
CA LEU A 104 0.37 -3.48 5.97
C LEU A 104 -0.06 -2.56 7.10
N LEU A 105 -1.32 -2.62 7.52
CA LEU A 105 -1.82 -1.71 8.54
C LEU A 105 -2.79 -2.38 9.51
N ASP A 106 -2.85 -1.83 10.72
CA ASP A 106 -3.86 -2.18 11.70
C ASP A 106 -5.24 -1.64 11.27
N LYS A 107 -6.29 -2.44 11.42
CA LYS A 107 -7.67 -2.05 11.09
C LYS A 107 -8.08 -0.71 11.68
N VAL A 108 -7.61 -0.35 12.86
CA VAL A 108 -7.93 0.92 13.54
C VAL A 108 -7.57 2.12 12.68
N VAL A 109 -6.45 2.07 11.94
CA VAL A 109 -5.98 3.18 11.10
C VAL A 109 -6.43 3.10 9.65
N LEU A 110 -7.20 2.07 9.26
CA LEU A 110 -7.66 1.89 7.88
C LEU A 110 -8.42 3.11 7.32
N PRO A 111 -9.38 3.73 8.03
CA PRO A 111 -10.10 4.89 7.49
C PRO A 111 -9.17 6.09 7.24
N ILE A 112 -8.19 6.30 8.11
CA ILE A 112 -7.18 7.37 7.99
C ILE A 112 -6.31 7.09 6.77
N ALA A 113 -5.81 5.86 6.63
CA ALA A 113 -4.97 5.45 5.50
C ALA A 113 -5.68 5.62 4.15
N ILE A 114 -6.97 5.24 4.05
CA ILE A 114 -7.74 5.43 2.81
C ILE A 114 -7.84 6.92 2.44
N GLY A 115 -8.16 7.79 3.41
CA GLY A 115 -8.23 9.23 3.18
C GLY A 115 -6.89 9.82 2.75
N LEU A 116 -5.80 9.39 3.40
CA LEU A 116 -4.45 9.84 3.10
C LEU A 116 -4.00 9.42 1.69
N ILE A 117 -4.19 8.15 1.33
CA ILE A 117 -3.87 7.62 0.00
C ILE A 117 -4.69 8.37 -1.06
N THR A 118 -5.99 8.57 -0.82
CA THR A 118 -6.85 9.32 -1.74
C THR A 118 -6.29 10.72 -1.98
N HIS A 119 -5.99 11.46 -0.90
CA HIS A 119 -5.49 12.82 -1.03
C HIS A 119 -4.16 12.86 -1.80
N TYR A 120 -3.24 11.95 -1.48
CA TYR A 120 -1.95 11.83 -2.16
C TYR A 120 -2.12 11.61 -3.68
N LEU A 121 -2.95 10.64 -4.05
CA LEU A 121 -3.18 10.28 -5.44
C LEU A 121 -3.88 11.40 -6.23
N THR A 122 -4.85 12.09 -5.61
CA THR A 122 -5.50 13.26 -6.20
C THR A 122 -4.51 14.39 -6.43
N GLN A 123 -3.62 14.69 -5.48
CA GLN A 123 -2.57 15.69 -5.66
C GLN A 123 -1.66 15.34 -6.86
N LYS A 124 -1.30 14.06 -7.01
CA LYS A 124 -0.50 13.58 -8.15
C LYS A 124 -1.24 13.74 -9.49
N GLN A 125 -2.54 13.41 -9.54
CA GLN A 125 -3.37 13.58 -10.75
C GLN A 125 -3.47 15.05 -11.16
N VAL A 126 -3.75 15.94 -10.20
CA VAL A 126 -3.81 17.39 -10.45
C VAL A 126 -2.46 17.92 -10.95
N ALA A 127 -1.35 17.51 -10.33
CA ALA A 127 -0.01 17.94 -10.74
C ALA A 127 0.34 17.50 -12.16
N ARG A 128 -0.05 16.28 -12.55
CA ARG A 128 0.20 15.73 -13.90
C ARG A 128 -0.77 16.24 -14.96
N LYS A 129 -1.87 16.90 -14.59
CA LYS A 129 -2.90 17.46 -15.49
C LYS A 129 -3.44 16.44 -16.51
N ARG A 130 -3.53 15.18 -16.11
CA ARG A 130 -4.07 14.08 -16.90
C ARG A 130 -4.65 13.03 -15.97
N ASP A 131 -5.54 12.20 -16.50
CA ASP A 131 -6.05 11.04 -15.78
C ASP A 131 -4.91 10.06 -15.48
N LEU A 132 -4.91 9.51 -14.27
CA LEU A 132 -3.91 8.57 -13.82
C LEU A 132 -4.57 7.26 -13.41
N LYS A 133 -3.94 6.18 -13.81
CA LYS A 133 -4.22 4.87 -13.23
C LYS A 133 -3.29 4.65 -12.05
N VAL A 134 -3.81 3.95 -11.06
CA VAL A 134 -3.10 3.62 -9.84
C VAL A 134 -3.23 2.14 -9.50
N LYS A 135 -2.22 1.63 -8.81
CA LYS A 135 -2.23 0.32 -8.19
C LYS A 135 -1.87 0.45 -6.72
N VAL A 136 -2.77 -0.02 -5.85
CA VAL A 136 -2.63 0.06 -4.40
C VAL A 136 -2.95 -1.31 -3.80
N ASN A 137 -2.06 -1.81 -2.94
CA ASN A 137 -2.25 -3.07 -2.23
C ASN A 137 -2.19 -2.80 -0.73
N VAL A 138 -3.29 -3.04 -0.04
CA VAL A 138 -3.42 -2.82 1.39
C VAL A 138 -3.76 -4.14 2.06
N THR A 139 -2.91 -4.59 2.97
CA THR A 139 -3.23 -5.68 3.89
C THR A 139 -3.66 -5.09 5.21
N VAL A 140 -4.88 -5.41 5.62
CA VAL A 140 -5.47 -4.97 6.88
C VAL A 140 -5.39 -6.11 7.87
N VAL A 141 -4.84 -5.84 9.06
CA VAL A 141 -4.74 -6.78 10.17
C VAL A 141 -5.80 -6.44 11.23
N ASP A 142 -6.55 -7.45 11.67
CA ASP A 142 -7.56 -7.38 12.73
C ASP A 142 -7.34 -8.53 13.70
N GLY A 143 -6.48 -8.31 14.70
CA GLY A 143 -5.99 -9.35 15.59
C GLY A 143 -5.25 -10.46 14.83
N ASP A 144 -5.78 -11.69 14.89
CA ASP A 144 -5.21 -12.86 14.21
C ASP A 144 -5.66 -13.02 12.75
N LYS A 145 -6.58 -12.16 12.28
CA LYS A 145 -7.09 -12.20 10.92
C LYS A 145 -6.44 -11.13 10.07
N SER A 146 -6.25 -11.40 8.79
CA SER A 146 -5.80 -10.39 7.84
C SER A 146 -6.46 -10.55 6.48
N LYS A 147 -6.74 -9.43 5.82
CA LYS A 147 -7.31 -9.40 4.47
C LYS A 147 -6.54 -8.43 3.60
N SER A 148 -6.27 -8.83 2.37
CA SER A 148 -5.66 -7.97 1.36
C SER A 148 -6.72 -7.35 0.45
N LEU A 149 -6.62 -6.04 0.24
CA LEU A 149 -7.35 -5.24 -0.73
C LEU A 149 -6.38 -4.81 -1.82
N SER A 150 -6.58 -5.29 -3.05
CA SER A 150 -5.81 -4.88 -4.23
C SER A 150 -6.71 -4.09 -5.17
N TYR A 151 -6.41 -2.81 -5.32
CA TYR A 151 -7.08 -1.92 -6.27
C TYR A 151 -6.18 -1.61 -7.45
N GLU A 152 -6.72 -1.70 -8.66
CA GLU A 152 -6.08 -1.22 -9.89
C GLU A 152 -7.13 -0.49 -10.74
N GLY A 153 -6.95 0.80 -10.99
CA GLY A 153 -7.96 1.62 -11.67
C GLY A 153 -7.70 3.11 -11.60
N ASP A 154 -8.71 3.92 -11.92
CA ASP A 154 -8.60 5.38 -11.92
C ASP A 154 -8.56 5.95 -10.49
N VAL A 155 -7.81 7.04 -10.29
CA VAL A 155 -7.69 7.72 -8.99
C VAL A 155 -9.06 8.13 -8.43
N ASP A 156 -9.92 8.73 -9.25
CA ASP A 156 -11.21 9.28 -8.81
C ASP A 156 -12.19 8.22 -8.31
N GLN A 157 -11.94 6.95 -8.61
CA GLN A 157 -12.76 5.83 -8.15
C GLN A 157 -12.17 5.08 -6.96
N PHE A 158 -10.94 5.41 -6.55
CA PHE A 158 -10.22 4.69 -5.49
C PHE A 158 -10.96 4.74 -4.17
N GLU A 159 -11.28 5.94 -3.67
CA GLU A 159 -11.84 6.14 -2.34
C GLU A 159 -13.18 5.42 -2.16
N GLU A 160 -14.12 5.67 -3.06
CA GLU A 160 -15.45 5.04 -3.03
C GLU A 160 -15.34 3.51 -3.09
N THR A 161 -14.52 3.00 -4.01
CA THR A 161 -14.39 1.55 -4.25
C THR A 161 -13.76 0.85 -3.04
N VAL A 162 -12.71 1.42 -2.46
CA VAL A 162 -12.01 0.82 -1.31
C VAL A 162 -12.82 0.98 -0.03
N LYS A 163 -13.49 2.12 0.20
CA LYS A 163 -14.37 2.31 1.35
C LYS A 163 -15.50 1.27 1.38
N ALA A 164 -16.21 1.12 0.25
CA ALA A 164 -17.31 0.16 0.13
C ALA A 164 -16.90 -1.29 0.46
N ALA A 165 -15.68 -1.68 0.08
CA ALA A 165 -15.13 -2.99 0.44
C ALA A 165 -14.65 -3.06 1.89
N SER A 166 -14.13 -1.96 2.44
CA SER A 166 -13.63 -1.91 3.82
C SER A 166 -14.74 -2.04 4.87
N ASP A 167 -15.95 -1.53 4.59
CA ASP A 167 -17.08 -1.53 5.53
C ASP A 167 -17.53 -2.94 5.95
N ASN A 168 -17.31 -3.93 5.09
CA ASN A 168 -17.68 -5.32 5.33
C ASN A 168 -16.48 -6.26 5.40
N LEU A 169 -15.26 -5.71 5.50
CA LEU A 169 -14.03 -6.46 5.31
C LEU A 169 -13.95 -7.70 6.19
N PHE A 170 -14.33 -7.60 7.46
CA PHE A 170 -14.28 -8.70 8.43
C PHE A 170 -15.67 -9.18 8.90
N ASN A 171 -16.74 -8.71 8.27
CA ASN A 171 -18.13 -9.05 8.63
C ASN A 171 -18.68 -10.26 7.82
N SER A 172 -17.79 -11.01 7.18
CA SER A 172 -18.12 -12.17 6.32
C SER A 172 -18.03 -13.49 7.08
#